data_AF-A0A3S0KNW7-F1
#
_entry.id   AF-A0A3S0KNW7-F1
#
_cell.length_a   1.000
_cell.length_b   1.000
_cell.length_c   1.000
_cell.angle_alpha   90.00
_cell.angle_beta   90.00
_cell.angle_gamma   90.00
#
_symmetry.space_group_name_H-M   'P 1'
#
loop_
_entity.id
_entity.type
_entity.pdbx_description
1 polymer ?
#
loop_
_entity_poly.entity_id
_entity_poly.type
_entity_poly.pdbx_seq_one_letter_code
_entity_poly.pdbx_strand_id
1 'polypeptide(L)'
;MGFMHALFHSRHHHRGHHRFGRWSHHFGGHAHDDEAFHGHDGREHIDHLAHKVAKRLDLNDEQQARLKTLIECLQAQREAVRGHDWLQDASALFNARTFDRDAAQAQVSARLATVQQAVPHVLDAVAGFYDSLDADQQQVLRFIIRVGRRVRGGHNRSGAQ
;
A
#
# COMPACT_ATOMS: atom_id res chain seq x y z
N MET A 1 21.95 38.45 62.06
CA MET A 1 21.28 38.13 63.34
C MET A 1 19.77 38.23 63.06
N GLY A 2 18.91 37.22 63.08
CA GLY A 2 18.96 35.80 63.37
C GLY A 2 17.50 35.32 63.47
N PHE A 3 17.19 34.18 62.85
CA PHE A 3 16.09 33.23 63.11
C PHE A 3 14.62 33.70 63.14
N MET A 4 13.78 33.05 62.33
CA MET A 4 12.80 32.09 62.86
C MET A 4 12.26 31.15 61.77
N HIS A 5 12.16 29.90 62.18
CA HIS A 5 11.76 28.70 61.48
C HIS A 5 10.26 28.47 61.71
N ALA A 6 9.52 27.93 60.73
CA ALA A 6 8.65 26.74 60.88
C ALA A 6 7.48 26.69 59.87
N LEU A 7 7.28 25.46 59.38
CA LEU A 7 6.21 24.92 58.55
C LEU A 7 4.81 25.14 59.13
N PHE A 8 3.79 25.26 58.26
CA PHE A 8 2.63 24.35 58.29
C PHE A 8 1.86 24.34 56.96
N HIS A 9 1.17 23.22 56.73
CA HIS A 9 0.69 22.67 55.48
C HIS A 9 -0.69 23.15 55.00
N SER A 10 -0.90 22.94 53.68
CA SER A 10 -2.10 22.40 53.01
C SER A 10 -3.27 23.31 52.58
N ARG A 11 -3.49 23.28 51.25
CA ARG A 11 -4.77 23.12 50.49
C ARG A 11 -5.81 24.25 50.64
N HIS A 12 -6.51 24.75 49.61
CA HIS A 12 -6.92 24.17 48.34
C HIS A 12 -7.61 25.25 47.46
N HIS A 13 -7.52 25.11 46.12
CA HIS A 13 -8.39 25.65 45.04
C HIS A 13 -8.37 27.18 44.76
N HIS A 14 -8.47 27.72 43.53
CA HIS A 14 -9.11 27.27 42.30
C HIS A 14 -8.34 27.70 41.03
N ARG A 15 -8.24 26.76 40.09
CA ARG A 15 -7.91 26.95 38.66
C ARG A 15 -9.09 27.67 37.97
N GLY A 16 -8.83 28.83 37.37
CA GLY A 16 -9.68 29.38 36.31
C GLY A 16 -9.34 28.69 34.99
N HIS A 17 -10.06 27.63 34.65
CA HIS A 17 -10.01 27.05 33.31
C HIS A 17 -11.01 27.80 32.44
N HIS A 18 -10.49 28.51 31.43
CA HIS A 18 -11.29 29.05 30.36
C HIS A 18 -12.00 27.91 29.61
N ARG A 19 -13.32 28.01 29.62
CA ARG A 19 -14.26 27.18 28.87
C ARG A 19 -14.06 27.42 27.37
N PHE A 20 -13.46 26.45 26.68
CA PHE A 20 -13.66 26.25 25.25
C PHE A 20 -14.45 24.95 25.02
N GLY A 21 -15.31 24.98 24.00
CA GLY A 21 -16.43 24.09 23.78
C GLY A 21 -16.08 22.61 23.76
N ARG A 22 -16.87 21.86 24.52
CA ARG A 22 -17.07 20.42 24.43
C ARG A 22 -17.59 20.08 23.03
N TRP A 23 -16.72 19.57 22.15
CA TRP A 23 -17.12 18.71 21.05
C TRP A 23 -17.11 17.26 21.56
N SER A 24 -18.28 16.75 21.92
CA SER A 24 -18.45 15.34 22.31
C SER A 24 -18.81 14.53 21.07
N HIS A 25 -17.80 13.95 20.40
CA HIS A 25 -17.99 12.77 19.58
C HIS A 25 -17.54 11.56 20.38
N HIS A 26 -18.48 10.67 20.69
CA HIS A 26 -18.19 9.34 21.21
C HIS A 26 -17.53 8.49 20.10
N PHE A 27 -16.21 8.41 20.10
CA PHE A 27 -15.50 7.29 19.48
C PHE A 27 -15.07 6.33 20.59
N GLY A 28 -15.97 5.39 20.89
CA GLY A 28 -15.62 4.23 21.70
C GLY A 28 -14.89 3.20 20.85
N GLY A 29 -13.75 2.73 21.36
CA GLY A 29 -13.23 1.39 21.15
C GLY A 29 -12.78 1.04 19.73
N HIS A 30 -11.48 1.19 19.48
CA HIS A 30 -10.57 0.11 19.08
C HIS A 30 -9.19 0.76 18.84
N ALA A 31 -8.33 0.72 19.86
CA ALA A 31 -6.90 0.84 19.63
C ALA A 31 -6.46 -0.48 18.95
N HIS A 32 -6.62 -0.53 17.64
CA HIS A 32 -5.82 -1.43 16.81
C HIS A 32 -4.60 -0.63 16.40
N ASP A 33 -3.46 -1.14 16.81
CA ASP A 33 -2.11 -0.76 16.43
C ASP A 33 -2.06 0.01 15.09
N ASP A 34 -1.68 1.29 15.16
CA ASP A 34 -1.32 2.16 14.03
C ASP A 34 -0.02 1.70 13.33
N GLU A 35 0.15 0.39 13.17
CA GLU A 35 1.21 -0.28 12.41
C GLU A 35 0.75 -0.60 10.98
N ALA A 36 -0.39 -0.06 10.52
CA ALA A 36 -0.97 -0.36 9.21
C ALA A 36 -0.65 0.67 8.10
N PHE A 37 0.23 1.65 8.37
CA PHE A 37 0.88 2.43 7.31
C PHE A 37 2.25 1.82 6.91
N HIS A 38 2.42 0.51 7.13
CA HIS A 38 3.52 -0.21 6.51
C HIS A 38 3.23 -0.34 5.02
N GLY A 39 3.89 0.52 4.24
CA GLY A 39 4.20 0.24 2.85
C GLY A 39 5.02 -1.05 2.80
N HIS A 40 4.34 -2.20 2.86
CA HIS A 40 4.96 -3.48 2.53
C HIS A 40 5.67 -3.27 1.20
N ASP A 41 6.96 -3.58 1.17
CA ASP A 41 7.67 -3.49 -0.09
C ASP A 41 6.94 -4.40 -1.07
N GLY A 42 6.47 -3.81 -2.15
CA GLY A 42 5.69 -4.52 -3.16
C GLY A 42 6.45 -5.68 -3.79
N ARG A 43 7.78 -5.84 -3.63
CA ARG A 43 8.47 -7.09 -3.98
C ARG A 43 8.02 -8.21 -3.04
N GLU A 44 8.05 -8.00 -1.72
CA GLU A 44 7.57 -8.98 -0.73
C GLU A 44 6.09 -9.36 -0.98
N HIS A 45 5.28 -8.40 -1.43
CA HIS A 45 3.90 -8.67 -1.79
C HIS A 45 3.75 -9.53 -3.06
N ILE A 46 4.55 -9.26 -4.10
CA ILE A 46 4.55 -10.04 -5.35
C ILE A 46 5.02 -11.48 -5.06
N ASP A 47 6.09 -11.63 -4.29
CA ASP A 47 6.67 -12.94 -3.96
C ASP A 47 5.72 -13.79 -3.11
N HIS A 48 5.07 -13.18 -2.12
CA HIS A 48 4.06 -13.86 -1.31
C HIS A 48 2.86 -14.34 -2.13
N LEU A 49 2.37 -13.50 -3.05
CA LEU A 49 1.29 -13.88 -3.95
C LEU A 49 1.70 -15.03 -4.87
N ALA A 50 2.90 -14.96 -5.43
CA ALA A 50 3.43 -16.02 -6.27
C ALA A 50 3.56 -17.35 -5.53
N HIS A 51 4.14 -17.35 -4.32
CA HIS A 51 4.25 -18.55 -3.51
C HIS A 51 2.88 -19.17 -3.21
N LYS A 52 1.88 -18.33 -2.92
CA LYS A 52 0.49 -18.78 -2.73
C LYS A 52 -0.14 -19.35 -4.00
N VAL A 53 0.13 -18.75 -5.17
CA VAL A 53 -0.38 -19.24 -6.46
C VAL A 53 0.27 -20.57 -6.80
N ALA A 54 1.60 -20.69 -6.66
CA ALA A 54 2.33 -21.92 -6.91
C ALA A 54 1.79 -23.08 -6.06
N LYS A 55 1.64 -22.86 -4.75
CA LYS A 55 1.10 -23.86 -3.83
C LYS A 55 -0.35 -24.25 -4.11
N ARG A 56 -1.17 -23.31 -4.59
CA ARG A 56 -2.59 -23.57 -4.89
C ARG A 56 -2.82 -24.27 -6.22
N LEU A 57 -1.92 -24.07 -7.18
CA LEU A 57 -2.00 -24.68 -8.51
C LEU A 57 -1.24 -26.00 -8.61
N ASP A 58 -0.50 -26.38 -7.56
CA ASP A 58 0.35 -27.58 -7.55
C ASP A 58 1.27 -27.62 -8.76
N LEU A 59 2.03 -26.53 -8.95
CA LEU A 59 2.86 -26.35 -10.13
C LEU A 59 4.05 -27.31 -10.15
N ASN A 60 4.30 -27.91 -11.32
CA ASN A 60 5.53 -28.67 -11.56
C ASN A 60 6.75 -27.74 -11.75
N ASP A 61 7.95 -28.32 -11.83
CA ASP A 61 9.21 -27.57 -11.92
C ASP A 61 9.27 -26.62 -13.12
N GLU A 62 8.75 -27.05 -14.28
CA GLU A 62 8.72 -26.22 -15.49
C GLU A 62 7.77 -25.03 -15.32
N GLN A 63 6.57 -25.26 -14.78
CA GLN A 63 5.57 -24.23 -14.52
C GLN A 63 6.04 -23.24 -13.45
N GLN A 64 6.77 -23.72 -12.44
CA GLN A 64 7.41 -22.87 -11.42
C GLN A 64 8.50 -21.98 -12.04
N ALA A 65 9.29 -22.49 -12.97
CA ALA A 65 10.28 -21.68 -13.68
C ALA A 65 9.62 -20.55 -14.48
N ARG A 66 8.51 -20.83 -15.19
CA ARG A 66 7.75 -19.80 -15.92
C ARG A 66 7.10 -18.78 -14.99
N LEU A 67 6.58 -19.22 -13.84
CA LEU A 67 6.08 -18.32 -12.81
C LEU A 67 7.20 -17.42 -12.27
N LYS A 68 8.41 -17.94 -12.08
CA LYS A 68 9.58 -17.15 -11.67
C LYS A 68 9.92 -16.07 -12.70
N THR A 69 9.96 -16.41 -13.99
CA THR A 69 10.18 -15.42 -15.06
C THR A 69 9.10 -14.34 -15.06
N LEU A 70 7.84 -14.71 -14.83
CA LEU A 70 6.76 -13.73 -14.68
C LEU A 70 6.97 -12.81 -13.47
N ILE A 71 7.38 -13.34 -12.31
CA ILE A 71 7.69 -12.54 -11.12
C ILE A 71 8.84 -11.58 -11.39
N GLU A 72 9.94 -12.07 -11.95
CA GLU A 72 11.12 -11.24 -12.28
C GLU A 72 10.74 -10.10 -13.23
N CYS A 73 9.90 -10.38 -14.24
CA CYS A 73 9.37 -9.36 -15.15
C CYS A 73 8.52 -8.32 -14.41
N LEU A 74 7.62 -8.75 -13.52
CA LEU A 74 6.78 -7.85 -12.72
C LEU A 74 7.58 -7.00 -11.73
N GLN A 75 8.62 -7.57 -11.12
CA GLN A 75 9.51 -6.86 -10.21
C GLN A 75 10.34 -5.82 -10.97
N ALA A 76 10.97 -6.21 -12.09
CA ALA A 76 11.72 -5.30 -12.94
C ALA A 76 10.84 -4.15 -13.44
N GLN A 77 9.60 -4.44 -13.84
CA GLN A 77 8.68 -3.40 -14.27
C GLN A 77 8.22 -2.48 -13.12
N ARG A 78 7.95 -3.06 -11.94
CA ARG A 78 7.62 -2.27 -10.76
C ARG A 78 8.77 -1.33 -10.40
N GLU A 79 10.00 -1.78 -10.51
CA GLU A 79 11.19 -0.97 -10.28
C GLU A 79 11.41 0.09 -11.34
N ALA A 80 11.16 -0.21 -12.62
CA ALA A 80 11.22 0.79 -13.68
C ALA A 80 10.20 1.92 -13.46
N VAL A 81 9.03 1.60 -12.88
CA VAL A 81 7.98 2.59 -12.56
C VAL A 81 8.20 3.28 -11.21
N ARG A 82 8.62 2.56 -10.16
CA ARG A 82 8.87 3.10 -8.80
C ARG A 82 10.26 3.70 -8.61
N GLY A 83 11.23 3.36 -9.46
CA GLY A 83 12.61 3.83 -9.39
C GLY A 83 12.76 5.34 -9.55
N HIS A 84 11.70 6.02 -9.99
CA HIS A 84 11.48 7.44 -9.72
C HIS A 84 10.70 7.56 -8.42
N ASP A 85 11.34 8.08 -7.38
CA ASP A 85 10.77 8.25 -6.05
C ASP A 85 9.60 9.25 -6.13
N TRP A 86 8.41 8.71 -6.38
CA TRP A 86 7.22 9.50 -6.68
C TRP A 86 6.92 10.50 -5.57
N LEU A 87 7.23 10.15 -4.33
CA LEU A 87 7.06 11.04 -3.17
C LEU A 87 8.04 12.20 -3.26
N GLN A 88 9.29 11.95 -3.62
CA GLN A 88 10.29 13.01 -3.75
C GLN A 88 10.00 13.90 -4.96
N ASP A 89 9.72 13.31 -6.12
CA ASP A 89 9.40 14.04 -7.36
C ASP A 89 8.12 14.87 -7.20
N ALA A 90 7.07 14.29 -6.61
CA ALA A 90 5.84 15.00 -6.35
C ALA A 90 6.02 16.06 -5.27
N SER A 91 6.76 15.78 -4.20
CA SER A 91 7.06 16.77 -3.17
C SER A 91 7.81 17.96 -3.75
N ALA A 92 8.73 17.75 -4.69
CA ALA A 92 9.42 18.86 -5.37
C ALA A 92 8.45 19.78 -6.14
N LEU A 93 7.41 19.22 -6.79
CA LEU A 93 6.36 19.99 -7.46
C LEU A 93 5.49 20.81 -6.49
N PHE A 94 5.26 20.29 -5.27
CA PHE A 94 4.46 20.95 -4.23
C PHE A 94 5.25 21.91 -3.34
N ASN A 95 6.57 21.70 -3.21
CA ASN A 95 7.47 22.56 -2.43
C ASN A 95 7.94 23.80 -3.21
N ALA A 96 7.69 23.85 -4.53
CA ALA A 96 7.93 25.03 -5.33
C ALA A 96 6.98 26.18 -4.96
N ARG A 97 7.43 27.44 -5.14
CA ARG A 97 6.60 28.64 -4.88
C ARG A 97 5.31 28.66 -5.71
N THR A 98 5.33 28.00 -6.87
CA THR A 98 4.19 27.81 -7.76
C THR A 98 4.25 26.40 -8.34
N PHE A 99 3.08 25.80 -8.55
CA PHE A 99 2.99 24.49 -9.18
C PHE A 99 3.42 24.55 -10.65
N ASP A 100 4.47 23.81 -11.01
CA ASP A 100 4.96 23.68 -12.37
C ASP A 100 4.19 22.57 -13.11
N ARG A 101 3.24 22.98 -13.95
CA ARG A 101 2.40 22.06 -14.72
C ARG A 101 3.18 21.34 -15.82
N ASP A 102 4.17 22.00 -16.41
CA ASP A 102 4.93 21.44 -17.53
C ASP A 102 5.90 20.36 -17.04
N ALA A 103 6.55 20.61 -15.89
CA ALA A 103 7.37 19.60 -15.22
C ALA A 103 6.54 18.38 -14.80
N ALA A 104 5.36 18.59 -14.24
CA ALA A 104 4.45 17.50 -13.86
C ALA A 104 4.01 16.67 -15.08
N GLN A 105 3.64 17.36 -16.17
CA GLN A 105 3.24 16.71 -17.43
C GLN A 105 4.39 15.89 -18.04
N ALA A 106 5.61 16.41 -18.01
CA ALA A 106 6.80 15.70 -18.48
C ALA A 106 7.07 14.43 -17.66
N GLN A 107 6.98 14.50 -16.33
CA GLN A 107 7.14 13.35 -15.44
C GLN A 107 6.10 12.25 -15.72
N VAL A 108 4.83 12.61 -15.88
CA VAL A 108 3.76 11.64 -16.19
C VAL A 108 3.98 11.03 -17.58
N SER A 109 4.35 11.84 -18.57
CA SER A 109 4.58 11.37 -19.95
C SER A 109 5.75 10.39 -20.03
N ALA A 110 6.85 10.67 -19.32
CA ALA A 110 8.00 9.77 -19.24
C ALA A 110 7.61 8.42 -18.61
N ARG A 111 6.82 8.44 -17.54
CA ARG A 111 6.32 7.20 -16.89
C ARG A 111 5.39 6.41 -17.81
N LEU A 112 4.51 7.10 -18.53
CA LEU A 112 3.62 6.45 -19.49
C LEU A 112 4.43 5.75 -20.60
N ALA A 113 5.50 6.38 -21.09
CA ALA A 113 6.40 5.76 -22.05
C ALA A 113 7.07 4.50 -21.49
N THR A 114 7.57 4.53 -20.25
CA THR A 114 8.13 3.35 -19.56
C THR A 114 7.12 2.23 -19.45
N VAL A 115 5.87 2.54 -19.07
CA VAL A 115 4.79 1.54 -19.00
C VAL A 115 4.49 0.96 -20.38
N GLN A 116 4.33 1.80 -21.40
CA GLN A 116 4.04 1.35 -22.77
C GLN A 116 5.11 0.40 -23.32
N GLN A 117 6.38 0.67 -23.02
CA GLN A 117 7.50 -0.18 -23.44
C GLN A 117 7.51 -1.54 -22.72
N ALA A 118 6.98 -1.61 -21.50
CA ALA A 118 7.02 -2.83 -20.69
C ALA A 118 5.78 -3.74 -20.85
N VAL A 119 4.64 -3.18 -21.25
CA VAL A 119 3.39 -3.95 -21.43
C VAL A 119 3.58 -5.21 -22.28
N PRO A 120 4.28 -5.17 -23.44
CA PRO A 120 4.49 -6.37 -24.25
C PRO A 120 5.19 -7.50 -23.49
N HIS A 121 6.26 -7.17 -22.75
CA HIS A 121 7.03 -8.15 -21.98
C HIS A 121 6.20 -8.80 -20.87
N VAL A 122 5.38 -8.01 -20.17
CA VAL A 122 4.48 -8.54 -19.14
C VAL A 122 3.42 -9.46 -19.78
N LEU A 123 2.85 -9.07 -20.93
CA LEU A 123 1.88 -9.90 -21.64
C LEU A 123 2.49 -11.23 -22.09
N ASP A 124 3.69 -11.21 -22.66
CA ASP A 124 4.39 -12.41 -23.09
C ASP A 124 4.68 -13.36 -21.91
N ALA A 125 5.15 -12.82 -20.78
CA ALA A 125 5.41 -13.62 -19.59
C ALA A 125 4.13 -14.22 -18.98
N VAL A 126 3.02 -13.44 -18.97
CA VAL A 126 1.72 -13.93 -18.51
C VAL A 126 1.19 -15.02 -19.44
N ALA A 127 1.27 -14.82 -20.75
CA ALA A 127 0.84 -15.81 -21.74
C ALA A 127 1.66 -17.10 -21.60
N GLY A 128 2.98 -17.00 -21.54
CA GLY A 128 3.87 -18.15 -21.38
C GLY A 128 3.61 -18.96 -20.11
N PHE A 129 3.28 -18.30 -19.00
CA PHE A 129 2.84 -18.98 -17.77
C PHE A 129 1.46 -19.63 -17.96
N TYR A 130 0.46 -18.89 -18.46
CA TYR A 130 -0.90 -19.38 -18.62
C TYR A 130 -0.98 -20.60 -19.56
N ASP A 131 -0.27 -20.55 -20.68
CA ASP A 131 -0.23 -21.62 -21.68
C ASP A 131 0.52 -22.86 -21.19
N SER A 132 1.29 -22.76 -20.10
CA SER A 132 1.93 -23.91 -19.44
C SER A 132 1.00 -24.66 -18.48
N LEU A 133 -0.12 -24.05 -18.10
CA LEU A 133 -1.07 -24.63 -17.17
C LEU A 133 -2.04 -25.56 -17.90
N ASP A 134 -2.38 -26.68 -17.26
CA ASP A 134 -3.46 -27.54 -17.73
C ASP A 134 -4.86 -26.92 -17.50
N ALA A 135 -5.90 -27.58 -17.98
CA ALA A 135 -7.27 -27.07 -17.92
C ALA A 135 -7.78 -26.84 -16.48
N ASP A 136 -7.42 -27.73 -15.54
CA ASP A 136 -7.86 -27.68 -14.14
C ASP A 136 -7.12 -26.55 -13.41
N GLN A 137 -5.81 -26.45 -13.60
CA GLN A 137 -4.99 -25.36 -13.08
C GLN A 137 -5.46 -23.99 -13.58
N GLN A 138 -5.79 -23.87 -14.87
CA GLN A 138 -6.36 -22.63 -15.41
C GLN A 138 -7.72 -22.29 -14.78
N GLN A 139 -8.56 -23.30 -14.50
CA GLN A 139 -9.84 -23.08 -13.84
C GLN A 139 -9.67 -22.57 -12.40
N VAL A 140 -8.73 -23.15 -11.65
CA VAL A 140 -8.36 -22.69 -10.30
C VAL A 140 -7.81 -21.26 -10.35
N LEU A 141 -6.94 -20.94 -11.31
CA LEU A 141 -6.41 -19.59 -11.48
C LEU A 141 -7.53 -18.57 -11.73
N ARG A 142 -8.47 -18.87 -12.64
CA ARG A 142 -9.65 -18.02 -12.90
C ARG A 142 -10.52 -17.83 -11.65
N PHE A 143 -10.70 -18.88 -10.86
CA PHE A 143 -11.43 -18.82 -9.59
C PHE A 143 -10.73 -17.91 -8.58
N ILE A 144 -9.41 -18.06 -8.41
CA ILE A 144 -8.59 -17.21 -7.52
C ILE A 144 -8.73 -15.73 -7.92
N ILE A 145 -8.61 -15.42 -9.21
CA ILE A 145 -8.75 -14.03 -9.72
C ILE A 145 -10.16 -13.49 -9.42
N ARG A 146 -11.20 -14.28 -9.70
CA ARG A 146 -12.60 -13.88 -9.47
C ARG A 146 -12.92 -13.65 -7.99
N VAL A 147 -12.41 -14.51 -7.10
CA VAL A 147 -12.63 -14.41 -5.65
C VAL A 147 -11.80 -13.26 -5.06
N GLY A 148 -10.54 -13.12 -5.46
CA GLY A 148 -9.66 -12.05 -4.98
C GLY A 148 -10.22 -10.65 -5.25
N ARG A 149 -10.89 -10.45 -6.40
CA ARG A 149 -11.57 -9.20 -6.72
C ARG A 149 -12.73 -8.87 -5.76
N ARG A 150 -13.47 -9.87 -5.28
CA ARG A 150 -14.60 -9.68 -4.36
C ARG A 150 -14.15 -9.27 -2.96
N VAL A 151 -13.05 -9.86 -2.47
CA VAL A 151 -12.52 -9.56 -1.12
C VAL A 151 -11.98 -8.14 -1.02
N ARG A 152 -11.38 -7.60 -2.09
CA ARG A 152 -10.88 -6.20 -2.10
C ARG A 152 -11.94 -5.14 -2.36
N GLY A 153 -13.12 -5.50 -2.85
CA GLY A 153 -14.23 -4.56 -3.16
C GLY A 153 -15.35 -4.50 -2.12
N GLY A 154 -15.25 -5.25 -1.02
CA GLY A 154 -16.35 -5.49 -0.08
C GLY A 154 -16.59 -4.45 1.02
N HIS A 155 -15.79 -3.38 1.11
CA HIS A 155 -15.86 -2.43 2.24
C HIS A 155 -16.84 -1.25 2.07
N ASN A 156 -17.79 -1.27 1.14
CA ASN A 156 -18.72 -0.14 0.97
C ASN A 156 -20.19 -0.53 0.69
N ARG A 157 -20.78 -1.39 1.53
CA ARG A 157 -22.23 -1.67 1.52
C ARG A 157 -22.82 -1.97 2.91
N SER A 158 -22.58 -1.10 3.88
CA SER A 158 -23.40 -1.05 5.10
C SER A 158 -23.70 0.41 5.42
N GLY A 159 -24.87 0.89 5.00
CA GLY A 159 -25.26 2.29 5.23
C GLY A 159 -26.46 2.81 4.42
N ALA A 160 -27.29 1.95 3.84
CA ALA A 160 -28.54 2.39 3.23
C ALA A 160 -29.65 1.36 3.49
N GLN A 161 -30.27 1.48 4.67
CA GLN A 161 -31.66 1.13 4.93
C GLN A 161 -32.22 2.17 5.90
#